data_AF-A0A957NUC1-F1
#
_entry.id   AF-A0A957NUC1-F1
#
_cell.length_a   1.000
_cell.length_b   1.000
_cell.length_c   1.000
_cell.angle_alpha   90.00
_cell.angle_beta   90.00
_cell.angle_gamma   90.00
#
_symmetry.space_group_name_H-M   'P 1'
#
loop_
_entity.id
_entity.type
_entity.pdbx_description
1 polymer ?
#
loop_
_entity_poly.entity_id
_entity_poly.type
_entity_poly.pdbx_seq_one_letter_code
_entity_poly.pdbx_strand_id
1 'polypeptide(L)'
;MAVSKATRPTAHPRALPRRPQGQETRGKTARNRLRRVDNFVMMYDPALLRRAAGDYAHSLFVDLGYGAEPFTTLESAARFRRLNPTLPVLGVEIDAERVATARPYADDHTDFR
;
A
#
# COMPACT_ATOMS: atom_id res chain seq x y z
N MET A 1 -24.69 26.55 -6.80
CA MET A 1 -23.37 25.86 -6.78
C MET A 1 -23.63 24.36 -6.73
N ALA A 2 -23.35 23.62 -7.80
CA ALA A 2 -23.46 22.17 -7.84
C ALA A 2 -22.09 21.59 -8.22
N VAL A 3 -21.56 20.74 -7.35
CA VAL A 3 -20.25 20.11 -7.47
C VAL A 3 -20.27 19.12 -8.64
N SER A 4 -19.38 19.32 -9.61
CA SER A 4 -19.18 18.39 -10.73
C SER A 4 -18.63 17.06 -10.23
N LYS A 5 -19.36 15.98 -10.49
CA LYS A 5 -18.97 14.61 -10.12
C LYS A 5 -17.97 14.11 -11.16
N ALA A 6 -16.74 13.83 -10.75
CA ALA A 6 -15.68 13.36 -11.64
C ALA A 6 -16.11 12.09 -12.40
N THR A 7 -15.91 12.10 -13.72
CA THR A 7 -16.28 11.03 -14.65
C THR A 7 -15.48 9.77 -14.37
N ARG A 8 -16.17 8.66 -14.10
CA ARG A 8 -15.56 7.36 -13.83
C ARG A 8 -14.87 6.85 -15.12
N PRO A 9 -13.61 6.37 -15.06
CA PRO A 9 -12.94 5.86 -16.25
C PRO A 9 -13.71 4.68 -16.86
N THR A 10 -13.81 4.69 -18.19
CA THR A 10 -14.51 3.67 -18.97
C THR A 10 -13.78 2.33 -18.86
N ALA A 11 -14.53 1.30 -18.49
CA ALA A 11 -13.99 -0.06 -18.39
C ALA A 11 -13.52 -0.55 -19.76
N HIS A 12 -12.46 -1.38 -19.77
CA HIS A 12 -11.93 -1.97 -20.99
C HIS A 12 -13.03 -2.80 -21.70
N PRO A 13 -13.19 -2.71 -23.04
CA PRO A 13 -14.29 -3.34 -23.78
C PRO A 13 -14.35 -4.88 -23.74
N ARG A 14 -13.42 -5.53 -23.04
CA ARG A 14 -13.36 -6.98 -22.81
C ARG A 14 -13.42 -7.37 -21.33
N ALA A 15 -13.59 -6.40 -20.43
CA ALA A 15 -13.71 -6.68 -19.01
C ALA A 15 -15.10 -7.25 -18.73
N LEU A 16 -15.18 -8.54 -18.45
CA LEU A 16 -16.37 -9.11 -17.84
C LEU A 16 -16.55 -8.47 -16.45
N PRO A 17 -17.77 -8.05 -16.06
CA PRO A 17 -18.04 -7.54 -14.72
C PRO A 17 -17.96 -8.71 -13.73
N ARG A 18 -16.74 -9.08 -13.36
CA ARG A 18 -16.47 -10.03 -12.30
C ARG A 18 -15.86 -9.24 -11.16
N ARG A 19 -16.50 -9.28 -9.99
CA ARG A 19 -15.82 -8.86 -8.76
C ARG A 19 -14.53 -9.68 -8.66
N PRO A 20 -13.37 -9.05 -8.43
CA PRO A 20 -12.15 -9.79 -8.13
C PRO A 20 -12.43 -10.77 -6.99
N GLN A 21 -12.16 -12.05 -7.21
CA GLN A 21 -12.22 -13.06 -6.14
C GLN A 21 -10.86 -13.06 -5.46
N GLY A 22 -10.77 -12.40 -4.31
CA GLY A 22 -9.63 -12.54 -3.42
C GLY A 22 -9.76 -13.83 -2.62
N GLN A 23 -8.68 -14.60 -2.53
CA GLN A 23 -8.60 -15.73 -1.61
C GLN A 23 -7.71 -15.30 -0.45
N GLU A 24 -8.21 -15.46 0.78
CA GLU A 24 -7.41 -15.23 1.97
C GLU A 24 -6.16 -16.09 1.93
N THR A 25 -5.00 -15.47 2.12
CA THR A 25 -3.75 -16.19 2.22
C THR A 25 -3.65 -16.88 3.58
N ARG A 26 -2.82 -17.93 3.67
CA ARG A 26 -2.62 -18.79 4.87
C ARG A 26 -2.11 -18.05 6.13
N GLY A 27 -2.01 -16.72 6.11
CA GLY A 27 -1.75 -15.85 7.26
C GLY A 27 -0.31 -15.87 7.78
N LYS A 28 0.59 -16.65 7.21
CA LYS A 28 1.95 -16.78 7.73
C LYS A 28 2.83 -15.62 7.25
N THR A 29 2.79 -14.45 7.88
CA THR A 29 3.73 -13.34 7.62
C THR A 29 4.88 -13.34 8.61
N ALA A 30 6.09 -13.66 8.14
CA ALA A 30 7.30 -13.56 8.96
C ALA A 30 7.84 -12.14 8.94
N ARG A 31 8.32 -11.65 10.09
CA ARG A 31 9.07 -10.39 10.17
C ARG A 31 10.22 -10.39 9.17
N ASN A 32 10.51 -9.23 8.61
CA ASN A 32 11.55 -9.01 7.59
C ASN A 32 11.39 -9.81 6.29
N ARG A 33 10.19 -10.32 5.98
CA ARG A 33 9.95 -11.05 4.73
C ARG A 33 10.31 -10.22 3.50
N LEU A 34 9.95 -8.94 3.47
CA LEU A 34 10.19 -8.06 2.32
C LEU A 34 11.55 -7.37 2.32
N ARG A 35 12.37 -7.54 3.38
CA ARG A 35 13.61 -6.78 3.58
C ARG A 35 14.54 -6.75 2.36
N ARG A 36 14.68 -7.88 1.63
CA ARG A 36 15.53 -7.94 0.43
C ARG A 36 14.94 -7.12 -0.73
N VAL A 37 13.62 -7.17 -0.90
CA VAL A 37 12.91 -6.39 -1.93
C VAL A 37 12.95 -4.90 -1.57
N ASP A 38 12.68 -4.54 -0.31
CA ASP A 38 12.78 -3.15 0.16
C ASP A 38 14.18 -2.58 -0.13
N ASN A 39 15.22 -3.31 0.27
CA ASN A 39 16.60 -2.89 0.08
C ASN A 39 16.97 -2.81 -1.41
N PHE A 40 16.46 -3.71 -2.25
CA PHE A 40 16.69 -3.67 -3.68
C PHE A 40 16.10 -2.40 -4.29
N VAL A 41 14.84 -2.07 -3.99
CA VAL A 41 14.20 -0.83 -4.47
C VAL A 41 14.98 0.40 -4.02
N MET A 42 15.35 0.47 -2.73
CA MET A 42 16.11 1.60 -2.19
C MET A 42 17.49 1.76 -2.84
N MET A 43 18.14 0.67 -3.24
CA MET A 43 19.48 0.70 -3.82
C MET A 43 19.46 0.98 -5.32
N TYR A 44 18.54 0.36 -6.07
CA TYR A 44 18.55 0.37 -7.53
C TYR A 44 17.59 1.39 -8.14
N ASP A 45 16.51 1.76 -7.45
CA ASP A 45 15.62 2.85 -7.88
C ASP A 45 15.18 3.74 -6.69
N PRO A 46 16.12 4.44 -6.04
CA PRO A 46 15.77 5.37 -4.98
C PRO A 46 14.97 6.59 -5.49
N ALA A 47 15.03 6.88 -6.79
CA ALA A 47 14.27 7.98 -7.38
C ALA A 47 12.77 7.72 -7.30
N LEU A 48 12.34 6.46 -7.48
CA LEU A 48 10.92 6.07 -7.33
C LEU A 48 10.36 6.47 -5.95
N LEU A 49 11.15 6.33 -4.89
CA LEU A 49 10.73 6.67 -3.53
C LEU A 49 10.86 8.17 -3.21
N ARG A 50 11.85 8.86 -3.79
CA ARG A 50 12.11 10.29 -3.54
C ARG A 50 11.18 11.25 -4.28
N ARG A 51 10.53 10.80 -5.36
CA ARG A 51 9.59 11.63 -6.13
C ARG A 51 8.40 12.00 -5.26
N ALA A 52 8.23 13.29 -5.01
CA ALA A 52 7.13 13.84 -4.20
C ALA A 52 6.54 15.12 -4.81
N ALA A 53 6.82 15.39 -6.09
CA ALA A 53 6.38 16.60 -6.80
C ALA A 53 5.71 16.25 -8.13
N GLY A 54 4.96 17.20 -8.69
CA GLY A 54 4.23 17.03 -9.95
C GLY A 54 3.20 15.91 -9.87
N ASP A 55 3.11 15.08 -10.90
CA ASP A 55 2.19 13.94 -10.98
C ASP A 55 2.38 12.92 -9.84
N TYR A 56 3.53 12.94 -9.17
CA TYR A 56 3.86 12.04 -8.06
C TYR A 56 3.54 12.63 -6.68
N ALA A 57 3.04 13.86 -6.58
CA ALA A 57 2.82 14.55 -5.30
C ALA A 57 1.87 13.80 -4.34
N HIS A 58 1.02 12.91 -4.87
CA HIS A 58 0.08 12.10 -4.11
C HIS A 58 0.32 10.59 -4.25
N SER A 59 1.53 10.20 -4.68
CA SER A 59 1.91 8.79 -4.77
C SER A 59 2.07 8.19 -3.38
N LEU A 60 1.72 6.91 -3.26
CA LEU A 60 1.83 6.12 -2.04
C LEU A 60 2.42 4.74 -2.34
N PHE A 61 3.09 4.16 -1.33
CA PHE A 61 3.43 2.74 -1.36
C PHE A 61 2.25 1.92 -0.85
N VAL A 62 1.89 0.85 -1.57
CA VAL A 62 0.77 -0.03 -1.21
C VAL A 62 1.28 -1.45 -0.99
N ASP A 63 1.09 -1.98 0.22
CA ASP A 63 1.37 -3.38 0.58
C ASP A 63 0.07 -4.19 0.48
N LEU A 64 -0.09 -4.92 -0.63
CA LEU A 64 -1.28 -5.73 -0.90
C LEU A 64 -1.15 -7.11 -0.27
N GLY A 65 -1.99 -7.40 0.72
CA GLY A 65 -2.01 -8.67 1.42
C GLY A 65 -0.91 -8.78 2.48
N TYR A 66 -0.88 -7.83 3.42
CA TYR A 66 0.14 -7.82 4.49
C TYR A 66 0.05 -9.05 5.42
N GLY A 67 -1.07 -9.78 5.38
CA GLY A 67 -1.26 -11.04 6.09
C GLY A 67 -1.79 -10.85 7.51
N ALA A 68 -1.51 -11.80 8.40
CA ALA A 68 -2.12 -11.83 9.74
C ALA A 68 -1.73 -10.63 10.64
N GLU A 69 -0.55 -10.06 10.41
CA GLU A 69 0.00 -8.97 11.21
C GLU A 69 0.59 -7.90 10.27
N PRO A 70 0.51 -6.61 10.62
CA PRO A 70 0.89 -5.50 9.74
C PRO A 70 2.40 -5.28 9.60
N PHE A 71 3.23 -6.22 10.08
CA PHE A 71 4.67 -6.00 10.21
C PHE A 71 5.36 -5.74 8.88
N THR A 72 4.94 -6.33 7.77
CA THR A 72 5.55 -6.04 6.45
C THR A 72 5.33 -4.59 6.07
N THR A 73 4.10 -4.10 6.19
CA THR A 73 3.75 -2.71 5.89
C THR A 73 4.56 -1.73 6.75
N LEU A 74 4.62 -1.98 8.06
CA LEU A 74 5.34 -1.12 9.01
C LEU A 74 6.86 -1.14 8.79
N GLU A 75 7.44 -2.32 8.55
CA GLU A 75 8.87 -2.46 8.29
C GLU A 75 9.28 -1.80 6.96
N SER A 76 8.49 -1.96 5.90
CA SER A 76 8.72 -1.26 4.61
C SER A 76 8.57 0.25 4.77
N ALA A 77 7.55 0.74 5.51
CA ALA A 77 7.37 2.16 5.82
C ALA A 77 8.61 2.74 6.52
N ALA A 78 9.09 2.08 7.58
CA ALA A 78 10.27 2.51 8.32
C ALA A 78 11.53 2.57 7.43
N ARG A 79 11.70 1.63 6.49
CA ARG A 79 12.83 1.63 5.55
C ARG A 79 12.72 2.73 4.51
N PHE A 80 11.58 2.82 3.81
CA PHE A 80 11.40 3.77 2.72
C PHE A 80 11.37 5.21 3.19
N ARG A 81 10.90 5.47 4.43
CA ARG A 81 10.96 6.81 5.03
C ARG A 81 12.38 7.33 5.30
N ARG A 82 13.40 6.46 5.23
CA ARG A 82 14.81 6.92 5.20
C ARG A 82 15.15 7.71 3.93
N LEU A 83 14.39 7.52 2.84
CA LEU A 83 14.56 8.25 1.57
C LEU A 83 13.47 9.31 1.33
N ASN A 84 12.27 9.09 1.86
CA ASN A 84 11.14 10.03 1.77
C ASN A 84 10.37 10.05 3.10
N PRO A 85 10.72 10.94 4.04
CA PRO A 85 10.20 10.95 5.40
C PRO A 85 8.67 11.03 5.50
N THR A 86 8.02 11.61 4.49
CA THR A 86 6.57 11.83 4.44
C THR A 86 5.87 10.88 3.46
N LEU A 87 6.52 9.77 3.06
CA LEU A 87 5.93 8.80 2.14
C LEU A 87 4.62 8.23 2.72
N PRO A 88 3.48 8.43 2.05
CA PRO A 88 2.24 7.78 2.43
C PRO A 88 2.33 6.27 2.16
N VAL A 89 1.88 5.48 3.11
CA VAL A 89 1.88 4.02 3.07
C VAL A 89 0.48 3.49 3.35
N LEU A 90 0.03 2.53 2.56
CA LEU A 90 -1.24 1.86 2.74
C LEU A 90 -1.04 0.34 2.80
N GLY A 91 -1.36 -0.27 3.94
CA GLY A 91 -1.54 -1.72 4.03
C GLY A 91 -2.96 -2.09 3.62
N VAL A 92 -3.10 -3.09 2.75
CA VAL A 92 -4.42 -3.59 2.31
C VAL A 92 -4.57 -5.07 2.65
N GLU A 93 -5.69 -5.44 3.25
CA GLU A 93 -6.03 -6.84 3.52
C GLU A 93 -7.53 -7.09 3.31
N ILE A 94 -7.89 -8.31 2.90
CA ILE A 94 -9.30 -8.64 2.60
C ILE A 94 -10.09 -9.01 3.86
N ASP A 95 -9.39 -9.55 4.86
CA ASP A 95 -9.94 -9.97 6.15
C ASP A 95 -10.11 -8.75 7.07
N ALA A 96 -11.37 -8.42 7.37
CA ALA A 96 -11.72 -7.26 8.17
C ALA A 96 -11.19 -7.32 9.62
N GLU A 97 -11.01 -8.51 10.20
CA GLU A 97 -10.44 -8.65 11.55
C GLU A 97 -8.94 -8.33 11.54
N ARG A 98 -8.22 -8.73 10.49
CA ARG A 98 -6.81 -8.36 10.31
C ARG A 98 -6.66 -6.85 10.09
N VAL A 99 -7.59 -6.22 9.37
CA VAL A 99 -7.64 -4.75 9.22
C VAL A 99 -7.90 -4.07 10.55
N ALA A 100 -8.88 -4.55 11.33
CA ALA A 100 -9.18 -4.01 12.65
C ALA A 100 -7.97 -4.12 13.60
N THR A 101 -7.25 -5.24 13.55
CA THR A 101 -6.03 -5.47 14.35
C THR A 101 -4.87 -4.58 13.92
N ALA A 102 -4.80 -4.20 12.65
CA ALA A 102 -3.74 -3.34 12.11
C ALA A 102 -3.97 -1.83 12.40
N ARG A 103 -5.23 -1.39 12.46
CA ARG A 103 -5.59 0.04 12.66
C ARG A 103 -4.89 0.74 13.84
N PRO A 104 -4.69 0.12 15.02
CA PRO A 104 -3.93 0.74 16.12
C PRO A 104 -2.48 1.14 15.77
N TYR A 105 -1.91 0.58 14.70
CA TYR A 105 -0.57 0.91 14.22
C TYR A 105 -0.56 2.02 13.15
N ALA A 106 -1.72 2.59 12.81
CA ALA A 106 -1.81 3.71 11.87
C ALA A 106 -1.18 4.98 12.47
N ASP A 107 -0.68 5.85 11.59
CA ASP A 107 -0.11 7.16 11.92
C ASP A 107 -0.47 8.20 10.84
N ASP A 108 0.06 9.42 10.93
CA ASP A 108 -0.21 10.51 9.98
C ASP A 108 0.10 10.15 8.50
N HIS A 109 0.93 9.13 8.27
CA HIS A 109 1.41 8.73 6.96
C HIS A 109 1.20 7.23 6.66
N THR A 110 0.58 6.46 7.56
CA THR A 110 0.35 5.01 7.44
C THR A 110 -1.11 4.70 7.72
N ASP A 111 -1.81 4.09 6.77
CA ASP A 111 -3.21 3.67 6.92
C ASP A 111 -3.37 2.16 6.62
N PHE A 112 -4.48 1.58 7.07
CA PHE A 112 -4.82 0.17 6.86
C PHE A 112 -6.28 0.00 6.40
N ARG A 113 -6.50 -0.76 5.33
CA ARG A 113 -7.81 -0.93 4.70
C ARG A 113 -8.14 -2.36 4.31
#